data_AF-A0A1R4FT43-F1
#
_entry.id   AF-A0A1R4FT43-F1
#
_cell.length_a   1.000
_cell.length_b   1.000
_cell.length_c   1.000
_cell.angle_alpha   90.00
_cell.angle_beta   90.00
_cell.angle_gamma   90.00
#
_symmetry.space_group_name_H-M   'P 1'
#
loop_
_entity.id
_entity.type
_entity.pdbx_description
1 polymer ?
#
loop_
_entity_poly.entity_id
_entity_poly.type
_entity_poly.pdbx_seq_one_letter_code
_entity_poly.pdbx_strand_id
1 'polypeptide(L)'
;MNRRDAALIASDPAALEAVTAPGSPARDADAALRAALVTTDLVGLETRVSDVVVREGAVAAGEFTAEAVLAQADWRAVDGGELSTYPPGEACAVLRIVRETNGWAIAESRPCAPSG
;
A
#
# COMPACT_ATOMS: atom_id res chain seq x y z
N MET A 1 18.48 17.37 19.93
CA MET A 1 17.32 16.46 19.77
C MET A 1 16.99 15.86 21.13
N ASN A 2 15.73 15.92 21.57
CA ASN A 2 15.32 15.35 22.87
C ASN A 2 15.39 13.82 22.80
N ARG A 3 15.68 13.13 23.93
CA ARG A 3 15.75 11.67 23.98
C ARG A 3 14.41 11.01 23.63
N ARG A 4 13.29 11.65 24.00
CA ARG A 4 11.94 11.21 23.60
C ARG A 4 11.77 11.28 22.07
N ASP A 5 12.18 12.39 21.45
CA ASP A 5 12.12 12.55 19.99
C ASP A 5 13.02 11.52 19.28
N ALA A 6 14.21 11.27 19.81
CA ALA A 6 15.13 10.25 19.28
C ALA A 6 14.53 8.84 19.34
N ALA A 7 13.85 8.51 20.44
CA ALA A 7 13.17 7.23 20.60
C ALA A 7 11.95 7.08 19.66
N LEU A 8 11.19 8.17 19.45
CA LEU A 8 10.08 8.21 18.50
C LEU A 8 10.57 8.05 17.05
N ILE A 9 11.63 8.76 16.66
CA ILE A 9 12.24 8.65 15.32
C ILE A 9 12.77 7.23 15.06
N ALA A 10 13.40 6.61 16.08
CA ALA A 10 13.91 5.24 15.97
C ALA A 10 12.82 4.16 16.10
N SER A 11 11.57 4.55 16.42
CA SER A 11 10.47 3.62 16.72
C SER A 11 10.83 2.58 17.81
N ASP A 12 11.65 2.96 18.81
CA ASP A 12 12.13 2.07 19.87
C ASP A 12 11.20 2.13 21.10
N PRO A 13 10.41 1.07 21.38
CA PRO A 13 9.48 1.04 22.50
C PRO A 13 10.17 1.06 23.86
N ALA A 14 11.30 0.37 24.02
CA ALA A 14 11.99 0.26 25.29
C ALA A 14 12.66 1.59 25.66
N ALA A 15 13.24 2.27 24.68
CA ALA A 15 13.79 3.60 24.85
C ALA A 15 12.71 4.63 25.22
N LEU A 16 11.51 4.53 24.64
CA LEU A 16 10.38 5.41 24.97
C LEU A 16 9.87 5.18 26.40
N GLU A 17 9.71 3.93 26.81
CA GLU A 17 9.30 3.59 28.18
C GLU A 17 10.31 4.06 29.23
N ALA A 18 11.61 4.03 28.91
CA ALA A 18 12.66 4.50 29.80
C ALA A 18 12.67 6.02 30.01
N VAL A 19 12.09 6.80 29.08
CA VAL A 19 12.08 8.27 29.12
C VAL A 19 10.70 8.89 29.35
N THR A 20 9.65 8.06 29.42
CA THR A 20 8.28 8.49 29.72
C THR A 20 7.88 8.05 31.13
N ALA A 21 7.41 9.00 31.94
CA ALA A 21 6.97 8.67 33.30
C ALA A 21 5.74 7.73 33.24
N PRO A 22 5.70 6.65 34.05
CA PRO A 22 4.54 5.77 34.14
C PRO A 22 3.26 6.56 34.51
N GLY A 23 2.16 6.28 33.79
CA GLY A 23 0.85 6.92 34.01
C GLY A 23 0.77 8.40 33.61
N SER A 24 1.79 8.94 32.93
CA SER A 24 1.76 10.33 32.46
C SER A 24 0.93 10.47 31.17
N PRO A 25 0.28 11.63 30.94
CA PRO A 25 -0.41 11.92 29.67
C PRO A 25 0.52 11.79 28.44
N ALA A 26 1.83 12.01 28.62
CA ALA A 26 2.82 11.82 27.59
C ALA A 26 2.95 10.34 27.16
N ARG A 27 2.82 9.40 28.10
CA ARG A 27 2.86 7.96 27.82
C ARG A 27 1.64 7.51 27.02
N ASP A 28 0.45 8.03 27.34
CA ASP A 28 -0.77 7.74 26.60
C ASP A 28 -0.69 8.30 25.17
N ALA A 29 -0.19 9.54 25.03
CA ALA A 29 0.02 10.17 23.73
C ALA A 29 1.06 9.40 22.88
N ASP A 30 2.12 8.90 23.49
CA ASP A 30 3.14 8.10 22.79
C ASP A 30 2.63 6.71 22.39
N ALA A 31 1.83 6.06 23.24
CA ALA A 31 1.18 4.80 22.90
C ALA A 31 0.18 4.97 21.75
N ALA A 32 -0.63 6.03 21.77
CA ALA A 32 -1.55 6.38 20.70
C ALA A 32 -0.82 6.72 19.40
N LEU A 33 0.26 7.51 19.46
CA LEU A 33 1.09 7.83 18.32
C LEU A 33 1.74 6.58 17.71
N ARG A 34 2.23 5.66 18.54
CA ARG A 34 2.78 4.39 18.07
C ARG A 34 1.72 3.50 17.42
N ALA A 35 0.52 3.42 18.00
CA ALA A 35 -0.60 2.69 17.38
C ALA A 35 -0.96 3.30 16.01
N ALA A 36 -0.94 4.63 15.89
CA ALA A 36 -1.17 5.32 14.62
C ALA A 36 -0.03 5.18 13.60
N LEU A 37 1.18 4.86 14.06
CA LEU A 37 2.37 4.66 13.22
C LEU A 37 2.63 3.20 12.87
N VAL A 38 1.79 2.26 13.32
CA VAL A 38 1.93 0.86 12.89
C VAL A 38 1.76 0.80 11.38
N THR A 39 2.82 0.38 10.72
CA THR A 39 2.83 0.14 9.28
C THR A 39 1.93 -1.04 8.97
N THR A 40 1.07 -0.92 7.96
CA THR A 40 0.32 -2.06 7.44
C THR A 40 1.30 -3.04 6.81
N ASP A 41 1.56 -4.15 7.48
CA ASP A 41 2.36 -5.23 6.91
C ASP A 41 1.46 -6.13 6.04
N LEU A 42 1.82 -6.25 4.77
CA LEU A 42 1.11 -7.09 3.81
C LEU A 42 1.81 -8.45 3.72
N VAL A 43 1.08 -9.52 4.07
CA VAL A 43 1.59 -10.89 4.04
C VAL A 43 0.88 -11.68 2.95
N GLY A 44 1.65 -12.24 2.02
CA GLY A 44 1.13 -13.10 0.96
C GLY A 44 0.36 -12.38 -0.14
N LEU A 45 0.43 -11.05 -0.21
CA LEU A 45 -0.19 -10.29 -1.31
C LEU A 45 0.53 -10.60 -2.62
N GLU A 46 -0.15 -11.35 -3.48
CA GLU A 46 0.27 -11.61 -4.85
C GLU A 46 -0.82 -11.13 -5.80
N THR A 47 -0.47 -10.21 -6.71
CA THR A 47 -1.37 -9.78 -7.79
C THR A 47 -0.87 -10.38 -9.09
N ARG A 48 -1.73 -11.13 -9.77
CA ARG A 48 -1.47 -11.67 -11.11
C ARG A 48 -2.34 -10.95 -12.12
N VAL A 49 -1.77 -10.70 -13.29
CA VAL A 49 -2.54 -10.25 -14.45
C VAL A 49 -3.08 -11.50 -15.14
N SER A 50 -4.38 -11.73 -15.06
CA SER A 50 -5.03 -12.91 -15.64
C SER A 50 -5.44 -12.72 -17.10
N ASP A 51 -5.77 -11.49 -17.49
CA ASP A 51 -6.09 -11.11 -18.87
C ASP A 51 -5.66 -9.68 -19.17
N VAL A 52 -5.27 -9.41 -20.42
CA VAL A 52 -4.92 -8.07 -20.91
C VAL A 52 -5.43 -7.88 -22.33
N VAL A 53 -6.20 -6.81 -22.54
CA VAL A 53 -6.67 -6.36 -23.84
C VAL A 53 -6.19 -4.94 -24.10
N VAL A 54 -5.35 -4.75 -25.11
CA VAL A 54 -4.94 -3.41 -25.57
C VAL A 54 -6.08 -2.82 -26.39
N ARG A 55 -6.68 -1.71 -25.93
CA ARG A 55 -7.91 -1.16 -26.51
C ARG A 55 -7.68 0.02 -27.45
N GLU A 56 -6.83 0.97 -27.07
CA GLU A 56 -6.71 2.25 -27.79
C GLU A 56 -5.30 2.84 -27.70
N GLY A 57 -4.92 3.67 -28.67
CA GLY A 57 -3.68 4.45 -28.65
C GLY A 57 -2.65 4.01 -29.70
N ALA A 58 -1.75 4.93 -30.02
CA ALA A 58 -0.68 4.69 -30.96
C ALA A 58 0.55 4.19 -30.17
N VAL A 59 0.73 2.87 -30.08
CA VAL A 59 1.95 2.25 -29.53
C VAL A 59 3.20 2.88 -30.17
N ALA A 60 3.13 3.23 -31.46
CA ALA A 60 4.19 3.93 -32.18
C ALA A 60 4.43 5.38 -31.70
N ALA A 61 3.42 6.06 -31.19
CA ALA A 61 3.52 7.40 -30.59
C ALA A 61 3.98 7.37 -29.12
N GLY A 62 4.21 6.17 -28.56
CA GLY A 62 4.66 6.03 -27.19
C GLY A 62 3.54 6.10 -26.15
N GLU A 63 2.28 5.88 -26.53
CA GLU A 63 1.16 5.84 -25.57
C GLU A 63 0.06 4.89 -26.04
N PHE A 64 -0.46 4.08 -25.11
CA PHE A 64 -1.63 3.24 -25.33
C PHE A 64 -2.40 2.95 -24.04
N THR A 65 -3.64 2.50 -24.19
CA THR A 65 -4.53 2.09 -23.11
C THR A 65 -4.70 0.58 -23.17
N ALA A 66 -4.58 -0.08 -22.02
CA ALA A 66 -4.85 -1.50 -21.86
C ALA A 66 -5.90 -1.71 -20.76
N GLU A 67 -6.83 -2.62 -20.98
CA GLU A 67 -7.64 -3.19 -19.91
C GLU A 67 -6.98 -4.46 -19.41
N ALA A 68 -6.83 -4.57 -18.09
CA ALA A 68 -6.24 -5.71 -17.44
C ALA A 68 -7.18 -6.24 -16.36
N VAL A 69 -7.33 -7.56 -16.31
CA VAL A 69 -7.97 -8.24 -15.19
C VAL A 69 -6.86 -8.65 -14.21
N LEU A 70 -7.00 -8.18 -12.98
CA LEU A 70 -6.08 -8.41 -11.88
C LEU A 70 -6.72 -9.41 -10.92
N ALA A 71 -6.08 -10.55 -10.73
CA ALA A 71 -6.51 -11.56 -9.77
C ALA A 71 -5.58 -11.55 -8.56
N GLN A 72 -6.17 -11.63 -7.36
CA GLN A 72 -5.46 -11.75 -6.09
C GLN A 72 -5.86 -13.05 -5.40
N ALA A 73 -4.87 -13.72 -4.83
CA ALA A 73 -5.09 -14.82 -3.91
C ALA A 73 -5.46 -14.30 -2.52
N ASP A 74 -5.76 -15.20 -1.58
CA ASP A 74 -5.91 -14.86 -0.17
C ASP A 74 -4.66 -14.14 0.35
N TRP A 75 -4.85 -13.00 1.01
CA TRP A 75 -3.75 -12.25 1.63
C TRP A 75 -4.16 -11.67 2.98
N ARG A 76 -3.18 -11.25 3.77
CA ARG A 76 -3.42 -10.73 5.12
C ARG A 76 -2.77 -9.37 5.30
N ALA A 77 -3.49 -8.46 5.96
CA ALA A 77 -2.94 -7.22 6.48
C ALA A 77 -2.75 -7.36 7.99
N VAL A 78 -1.60 -6.90 8.50
CA VAL A 78 -1.44 -6.61 9.93
C VAL A 78 -1.46 -5.10 10.08
N ASP A 79 -2.50 -4.55 10.69
CA ASP A 79 -2.65 -3.12 10.95
C ASP A 79 -2.86 -2.91 12.45
N GLY A 80 -2.03 -2.10 13.10
CA GLY A 80 -2.13 -1.90 14.55
C GLY A 80 -1.96 -3.17 15.41
N GLY A 81 -1.48 -4.28 14.84
CA GLY A 81 -1.48 -5.61 15.47
C GLY A 81 -2.78 -6.42 15.30
N GLU A 82 -3.79 -5.86 14.62
CA GLU A 82 -4.98 -6.56 14.17
C GLU A 82 -4.71 -7.27 12.84
N LEU A 83 -5.03 -8.56 12.78
CA LEU A 83 -4.88 -9.37 11.59
C LEU A 83 -6.20 -9.40 10.81
N SER A 84 -6.22 -8.76 9.64
CA SER A 84 -7.32 -8.86 8.68
C SER A 84 -6.98 -9.83 7.57
N THR A 85 -7.91 -10.72 7.21
CA THR A 85 -7.77 -11.64 6.07
C THR A 85 -8.67 -11.18 4.94
N TYR A 86 -8.12 -11.08 3.74
CA TYR A 86 -8.82 -10.69 2.53
C TYR A 86 -8.96 -11.92 1.62
N PRO A 87 -10.19 -12.27 1.21
CA PRO A 87 -10.44 -13.41 0.35
C PRO A 87 -9.89 -13.17 -1.07
N PRO A 88 -9.85 -14.20 -1.94
CA PRO A 88 -9.44 -14.04 -3.32
C PRO A 88 -10.42 -13.10 -4.03
N GLY A 89 -9.90 -12.30 -4.95
CA GLY A 89 -10.70 -11.32 -5.68
C GLY A 89 -10.16 -11.07 -7.07
N GLU A 90 -11.06 -10.66 -7.95
CA GLU A 90 -10.71 -10.18 -9.28
C GLU A 90 -11.19 -8.74 -9.44
N ALA A 91 -10.32 -7.90 -10.02
CA ALA A 91 -10.62 -6.51 -10.30
C ALA A 91 -10.16 -6.17 -11.72
N CYS A 92 -11.01 -5.46 -12.46
CA CYS A 92 -10.66 -4.95 -13.79
C CYS A 92 -10.14 -3.51 -13.67
N ALA A 93 -9.01 -3.24 -14.34
CA ALA A 93 -8.39 -1.92 -14.41
C ALA A 93 -8.12 -1.50 -15.85
N VAL A 94 -8.43 -0.25 -16.19
CA VAL A 94 -7.97 0.42 -17.40
C VAL A 94 -6.67 1.15 -17.06
N LEU A 95 -5.60 0.84 -17.78
CA LEU A 95 -4.25 1.35 -17.59
C LEU A 95 -3.88 2.25 -18.77
N ARG A 96 -3.46 3.48 -18.49
CA ARG A 96 -2.80 4.34 -19.49
C ARG A 96 -1.30 4.11 -19.39
N ILE A 97 -0.72 3.62 -20.47
CA ILE A 97 0.68 3.18 -20.52
C ILE A 97 1.44 4.12 -21.47
N VAL A 98 2.50 4.73 -20.95
CA VAL A 98 3.34 5.69 -21.67
C VAL A 98 4.76 5.18 -21.81
N ARG A 99 5.42 5.58 -22.88
CA ARG A 99 6.82 5.25 -23.13
C ARG A 99 7.71 6.20 -22.36
N GLU A 100 8.53 5.62 -21.50
CA GLU A 100 9.60 6.31 -20.78
C GLU A 100 10.97 5.98 -21.38
N THR A 101 12.02 6.66 -20.90
CA THR A 101 13.40 6.50 -21.38
C THR A 101 13.86 5.05 -21.36
N ASN A 102 13.41 4.25 -20.38
CA ASN A 102 13.86 2.88 -20.16
C ASN A 102 12.76 1.81 -20.34
N GLY A 103 11.62 2.16 -20.94
CA GLY A 103 10.56 1.17 -21.16
C GLY A 103 9.17 1.77 -21.25
N TRP A 104 8.20 1.01 -20.79
CA TRP A 104 6.80 1.42 -20.68
C TRP A 104 6.43 1.50 -19.21
N ALA A 105 5.71 2.55 -18.82
CA ALA A 105 5.24 2.76 -17.47
C ALA A 105 3.73 2.98 -17.47
N ILE A 106 3.07 2.55 -16.39
CA ILE A 106 1.68 2.89 -16.13
C ILE A 106 1.67 4.33 -15.63
N ALA A 107 1.18 5.26 -16.45
CA ALA A 107 1.04 6.65 -16.06
C ALA A 107 -0.19 6.85 -15.17
N GLU A 108 -1.28 6.17 -15.50
CA GLU A 108 -2.55 6.25 -14.78
C GLU A 108 -3.25 4.90 -14.77
N SER A 109 -4.04 4.65 -13.73
CA SER A 109 -4.93 3.50 -13.64
C SER A 109 -6.31 3.93 -13.11
N ARG A 110 -7.35 3.28 -13.60
CA ARG A 110 -8.73 3.47 -13.11
C ARG A 110 -9.50 2.15 -13.15
N PRO A 111 -10.51 1.95 -12.29
CA PRO A 111 -11.38 0.79 -12.39
C PRO A 111 -12.07 0.74 -13.76
N CYS A 112 -12.32 -0.46 -14.27
CA CYS A 112 -13.22 -0.63 -15.40
C CYS A 112 -14.63 -0.16 -15.03
N ALA A 113 -15.38 0.31 -16.03
CA ALA A 113 -16.79 0.61 -15.81
C ALA A 113 -17.52 -0.68 -15.38
N PRO A 114 -18.47 -0.60 -14.43
CA PRO A 114 -19.28 -1.77 -14.09
C PRO A 114 -20.01 -2.23 -15.35
N SER A 115 -19.82 -3.50 -15.72
CA SER A 115 -20.60 -4.14 -16.76
C SER A 115 -22.06 -4.15 -16.30
N GLY A 116 -22.88 -3.27 -16.88
CA GLY A 116 -24.34 -3.27 -16.69
C GLY A 116 -25.01 -4.48 -17.32
#